data_AF-A0A0D0DBI8-F1
#
_entry.id   AF-A0A0D0DBI8-F1
#
_cell.length_a   1.000
_cell.length_b   1.000
_cell.length_c   1.000
_cell.angle_alpha   90.00
_cell.angle_beta   90.00
_cell.angle_gamma   90.00
#
_symmetry.space_group_name_H-M   'P 1'
#
loop_
_entity.id
_entity.type
_entity.pdbx_description
1 polymer ?
#
loop_
_entity_poly.entity_id
_entity_poly.type
_entity_poly.pdbx_seq_one_letter_code
_entity_poly.pdbx_strand_id
1 'polypeptide(L)'
;VHWTNDQTDVLVSWLTSHPADCHILFYENKGHHDSNDKPSAKDKTGIHNIIAQHIFVPSQEWAEHYTKVPKKFGVCVSNHISYLRKAFIKHYGKLNQTGQGVLPGDGAANAIGIVYFTFYLVYLTDYPIELVCKEFPWYDDLFRIWNGIPNFTAKITTSQPGKSCGANHLKLITTHRKATPPPDE
;
A
#
# COMPACT_ATOMS: atom_id res chain seq x y z
N VAL A 1 1.51 -21.54 -10.90
CA VAL A 1 1.27 -21.60 -9.45
C VAL A 1 0.07 -20.72 -9.18
N HIS A 2 -0.94 -21.27 -8.52
CA HIS A 2 -2.04 -20.47 -8.00
C HIS A 2 -1.60 -19.95 -6.63
N TRP A 3 -1.57 -18.62 -6.44
CA TRP A 3 -1.16 -18.02 -5.19
C TRP A 3 -2.33 -17.98 -4.21
N THR A 4 -2.15 -18.56 -3.03
CA THR A 4 -3.10 -18.43 -1.93
C THR A 4 -2.79 -17.19 -1.08
N ASN A 5 -3.76 -16.79 -0.24
CA ASN A 5 -3.53 -15.72 0.74
C ASN A 5 -2.40 -16.12 1.70
N ASP A 6 -2.40 -17.35 2.22
CA ASP A 6 -1.35 -17.86 3.11
C ASP A 6 0.04 -17.78 2.48
N GLN A 7 0.18 -18.14 1.19
CA GLN A 7 1.46 -18.01 0.48
C GLN A 7 1.89 -16.55 0.33
N THR A 8 0.91 -15.66 0.14
CA THR A 8 1.16 -14.22 0.05
C THR A 8 1.53 -13.63 1.41
N ASP A 9 0.93 -14.11 2.51
CA ASP A 9 1.29 -13.74 3.87
C ASP A 9 2.74 -14.14 4.19
N VAL A 10 3.14 -15.37 3.83
CA VAL A 10 4.53 -15.84 3.98
C VAL A 10 5.48 -15.00 3.15
N LEU A 11 5.11 -14.66 1.90
CA LEU A 11 5.92 -13.78 1.06
C LEU A 11 6.10 -12.40 1.70
N VAL A 12 5.02 -11.76 2.13
CA VAL A 12 5.05 -10.41 2.70
C VAL A 12 5.80 -10.39 4.02
N SER A 13 5.58 -11.39 4.89
CA SER A 13 6.35 -11.58 6.13
C SER A 13 7.85 -11.75 5.86
N TRP A 14 8.22 -12.53 4.84
CA TRP A 14 9.62 -12.66 4.41
C TRP A 14 10.19 -11.32 3.96
N LEU A 15 9.47 -10.56 3.13
CA LEU A 15 9.93 -9.24 2.67
C LEU A 15 10.12 -8.26 3.85
N THR A 16 9.17 -8.20 4.79
CA THR A 16 9.25 -7.32 5.96
C THR A 16 10.42 -7.68 6.90
N SER A 17 10.79 -8.95 6.97
CA SER A 17 11.92 -9.43 7.79
C SER A 17 13.29 -9.36 7.09
N HIS A 18 13.33 -9.09 5.77
CA HIS A 18 14.57 -9.08 4.99
C HIS A 18 14.78 -7.71 4.29
N PRO A 19 15.06 -6.63 5.04
CA PRO A 19 15.23 -5.29 4.47
C PRO A 19 16.41 -5.18 3.51
N ALA A 20 17.51 -5.91 3.75
CA ALA A 20 18.67 -5.93 2.86
C ALA A 20 18.35 -6.55 1.49
N ASP A 21 17.54 -7.60 1.44
CA ASP A 21 17.08 -8.20 0.19
C ASP A 21 16.07 -7.29 -0.51
N CYS A 22 15.16 -6.66 0.23
CA CYS A 22 14.24 -5.65 -0.31
C CYS A 22 14.98 -4.49 -0.98
N HIS A 23 16.13 -4.07 -0.43
CA HIS A 23 16.96 -3.06 -1.06
C HIS A 23 17.38 -3.48 -2.48
N ILE A 24 17.93 -4.69 -2.62
CA ILE A 24 18.34 -5.22 -3.93
C ILE A 24 17.13 -5.41 -4.86
N LEU A 25 15.99 -5.86 -4.35
CA LEU A 25 14.79 -6.09 -5.15
C LEU A 25 14.20 -4.79 -5.71
N PHE A 26 14.12 -3.73 -4.90
CA PHE A 26 13.29 -2.56 -5.19
C PHE A 26 14.06 -1.26 -5.44
N TYR A 27 15.30 -1.13 -4.97
CA TYR A 27 16.10 0.07 -5.17
C TYR A 27 17.07 -0.11 -6.34
N GLU A 28 17.03 0.81 -7.30
CA GLU A 28 17.93 0.82 -8.45
C GLU A 28 19.25 1.56 -8.17
N ASN A 29 19.27 2.40 -7.14
CA ASN A 29 20.39 3.30 -6.90
C ASN A 29 21.47 2.62 -6.05
N LYS A 30 22.72 2.62 -6.54
CA LYS A 30 23.89 2.07 -5.85
C LYS A 30 24.42 2.98 -4.73
N GLY A 31 23.53 3.71 -4.06
CA GLY A 31 23.91 4.53 -2.92
C GLY A 31 24.44 3.61 -1.82
N HIS A 32 25.60 3.95 -1.26
CA HIS A 32 26.17 3.21 -0.15
C HIS A 32 25.20 3.30 1.03
N HIS A 33 24.60 2.18 1.42
CA HIS A 33 23.75 2.12 2.61
C HIS A 33 24.34 1.10 3.57
N ASP A 34 24.49 1.55 4.81
CA ASP A 34 24.96 0.76 5.96
C ASP A 34 23.85 -0.18 6.46
N SER A 35 23.35 -1.07 5.60
CA SER A 35 22.72 -2.27 6.15
C SER A 35 23.86 -3.14 6.67
N ASN A 36 24.03 -3.21 7.98
CA ASN A 36 24.89 -4.23 8.61
C ASN A 36 24.45 -5.65 8.21
N ASP A 37 23.21 -5.80 7.74
CA ASP A 37 22.66 -7.04 7.26
C ASP A 37 23.11 -7.36 5.83
N LYS A 38 23.64 -8.58 5.69
CA LYS A 38 24.08 -9.13 4.42
C LYS A 38 22.85 -9.66 3.65
N PRO A 39 22.68 -9.29 2.37
CA PRO A 39 21.59 -9.82 1.56
C PRO A 39 21.76 -11.34 1.34
N SER A 40 20.63 -12.02 1.22
CA SER A 40 20.56 -13.47 1.01
C SER A 40 21.17 -13.89 -0.34
N ALA A 41 21.10 -13.02 -1.35
CA ALA A 41 21.80 -13.22 -2.62
C ALA A 41 22.30 -11.91 -3.22
N LYS A 42 23.20 -12.03 -4.22
CA LYS A 42 23.84 -10.87 -4.87
C LYS A 42 22.94 -10.16 -5.89
N ASP A 43 21.94 -10.86 -6.41
CA ASP A 43 21.08 -10.39 -7.50
C ASP A 43 19.61 -10.71 -7.25
N LYS A 44 18.72 -9.99 -7.95
CA LYS A 44 17.27 -10.17 -7.82
C LYS A 44 16.84 -11.61 -8.09
N THR A 45 17.46 -12.28 -9.06
CA THR A 45 17.15 -13.66 -9.42
C THR A 45 17.47 -14.62 -8.27
N GLY A 46 18.63 -14.48 -7.63
CA GLY A 46 18.99 -15.27 -6.47
C GLY A 46 18.01 -15.08 -5.32
N ILE A 47 17.62 -13.84 -5.03
CA ILE A 47 16.64 -13.52 -3.98
C ILE A 47 15.28 -14.18 -4.29
N HIS A 48 14.78 -14.05 -5.52
CA HIS A 48 13.53 -14.71 -5.93
C HIS A 48 13.58 -16.23 -5.76
N ASN A 49 14.73 -16.86 -6.03
CA ASN A 49 14.89 -18.31 -5.84
C ASN A 49 14.88 -18.71 -4.35
N ILE A 50 15.47 -17.90 -3.47
CA ILE A 50 15.47 -18.12 -2.02
C ILE A 50 14.07 -17.98 -1.45
N ILE A 51 13.35 -16.92 -1.85
CA ILE A 51 11.94 -16.73 -1.48
C ILE A 51 11.10 -17.92 -1.98
N ALA A 52 11.30 -18.35 -3.22
CA ALA A 52 10.59 -19.50 -3.77
C ALA A 52 10.88 -20.77 -2.96
N GLN A 53 12.11 -20.99 -2.53
CA GLN A 53 12.45 -22.11 -1.65
C GLN A 53 11.68 -22.01 -0.33
N HIS A 54 11.66 -20.84 0.29
CA HIS A 54 10.99 -20.61 1.58
C HIS A 54 9.48 -20.86 1.52
N ILE A 55 8.83 -20.49 0.41
CA ILE A 55 7.37 -20.62 0.24
C ILE A 55 6.96 -22.03 -0.22
N PHE A 56 7.68 -22.61 -1.20
CA PHE A 56 7.20 -23.81 -1.91
C PHE A 56 7.75 -25.12 -1.37
N VAL A 57 8.91 -25.14 -0.71
CA VAL A 57 9.44 -26.36 -0.07
C VAL A 57 8.54 -26.88 1.07
N PRO A 58 8.02 -26.04 1.99
CA PRO A 58 7.13 -26.53 3.04
C PRO A 58 5.69 -26.77 2.55
N SER A 59 5.36 -26.40 1.31
CA SER A 59 4.01 -26.54 0.77
C SER A 59 3.71 -27.99 0.39
N GLN A 60 2.67 -28.58 0.98
CA GLN A 60 2.21 -29.93 0.65
C GLN A 60 1.83 -30.07 -0.85
N GLU A 61 1.28 -29.01 -1.45
CA GLU A 61 0.85 -29.01 -2.85
C GLU A 61 2.03 -28.83 -3.82
N TRP A 62 2.98 -27.96 -3.50
CA TRP A 62 4.01 -27.52 -4.45
C TRP A 62 5.39 -28.13 -4.23
N ALA A 63 5.66 -28.79 -3.10
CA ALA A 63 6.99 -29.32 -2.78
C ALA A 63 7.53 -30.27 -3.86
N GLU A 64 6.72 -31.22 -4.33
CA GLU A 64 7.13 -32.17 -5.38
C GLU A 64 7.36 -31.48 -6.74
N HIS A 65 6.56 -30.46 -7.05
CA HIS A 65 6.74 -29.69 -8.28
C HIS A 65 7.97 -28.78 -8.23
N TYR A 66 8.27 -28.25 -7.04
CA TYR A 66 9.44 -27.41 -6.79
C TYR A 66 10.73 -28.18 -7.02
N THR A 67 10.85 -29.41 -6.51
CA THR A 67 12.06 -30.23 -6.70
C THR A 67 12.35 -30.54 -8.17
N LYS A 68 11.30 -30.71 -8.99
CA LYS A 68 11.42 -30.97 -10.43
C LYS A 68 11.89 -29.74 -11.20
N VAL A 69 11.37 -28.54 -10.89
CA VAL A 69 11.64 -27.33 -11.69
C VAL A 69 11.80 -26.05 -10.84
N PRO A 70 12.81 -25.98 -9.94
CA PRO A 70 12.90 -24.93 -8.92
C PRO A 70 13.06 -23.52 -9.53
N LYS A 71 13.78 -23.39 -10.63
CA LYS A 71 14.00 -22.09 -11.32
C LYS A 71 12.70 -21.43 -11.79
N LYS A 72 11.68 -22.21 -12.17
CA LYS A 72 10.39 -21.65 -12.61
C LYS A 72 9.62 -21.01 -11.45
N PHE A 73 9.83 -21.48 -10.22
CA PHE A 73 9.19 -20.90 -9.05
C PHE A 73 9.81 -19.55 -8.69
N GLY A 74 11.10 -19.34 -8.89
CA GLY A 74 11.71 -18.01 -8.78
C GLY A 74 11.09 -16.99 -9.73
N VAL A 75 10.82 -17.39 -10.99
CA VAL A 75 10.07 -16.53 -11.95
C VAL A 75 8.64 -16.28 -11.45
N CYS A 76 8.01 -17.29 -10.86
CA CYS A 76 6.65 -17.15 -10.33
C CYS A 76 6.57 -16.16 -9.15
N VAL A 77 7.56 -16.18 -8.26
CA VAL A 77 7.73 -15.17 -7.20
C VAL A 77 7.92 -13.77 -7.79
N SER A 78 8.82 -13.63 -8.77
CA SER A 78 9.05 -12.33 -9.44
C SER A 78 7.76 -11.76 -10.06
N ASN A 79 6.95 -12.61 -10.69
CA ASN A 79 5.68 -12.22 -11.28
C ASN A 79 4.66 -11.82 -10.21
N HIS A 80 4.61 -12.53 -9.08
CA HIS A 80 3.71 -12.23 -7.98
C HIS A 80 4.06 -10.92 -7.28
N ILE A 81 5.34 -10.67 -7.01
CA ILE A 81 5.82 -9.38 -6.49
C ILE A 81 5.43 -8.23 -7.44
N SER A 82 5.53 -8.46 -8.75
CA SER A 82 5.10 -7.47 -9.75
C SER A 82 3.59 -7.22 -9.74
N TYR A 83 2.78 -8.25 -9.46
CA TYR A 83 1.35 -8.11 -9.24
C TYR A 83 1.03 -7.31 -7.97
N LEU A 84 1.65 -7.66 -6.83
CA LEU A 84 1.48 -6.95 -5.56
C LEU A 84 1.84 -5.46 -5.70
N ARG A 85 2.91 -5.16 -6.44
CA ARG A 85 3.29 -3.77 -6.74
C ARG A 85 2.20 -3.02 -7.49
N LYS A 86 1.59 -3.62 -8.52
CA LYS A 86 0.51 -3.00 -9.29
C LYS A 86 -0.73 -2.79 -8.42
N ALA A 87 -1.08 -3.78 -7.60
CA ALA A 87 -2.20 -3.69 -6.66
C ALA A 87 -1.99 -2.55 -5.66
N PHE A 88 -0.80 -2.48 -5.04
CA PHE A 88 -0.44 -1.40 -4.13
C PHE A 88 -0.52 -0.03 -4.78
N ILE A 89 0.09 0.17 -5.96
CA ILE A 89 0.05 1.46 -6.67
C ILE A 89 -1.40 1.88 -6.96
N LYS A 90 -2.27 0.93 -7.33
CA LYS A 90 -3.69 1.18 -7.54
C LYS A 90 -4.38 1.67 -6.26
N HIS A 91 -4.18 0.99 -5.13
CA HIS A 91 -4.78 1.37 -3.85
C HIS A 91 -4.19 2.69 -3.31
N TYR A 92 -2.88 2.88 -3.39
CA TYR A 92 -2.20 4.12 -3.04
C TYR A 92 -2.70 5.31 -3.86
N GLY A 93 -2.86 5.14 -5.17
CA GLY A 93 -3.44 6.15 -6.06
C GLY A 93 -4.89 6.50 -5.68
N LYS A 94 -5.73 5.50 -5.39
CA LYS A 94 -7.12 5.70 -4.96
C LYS A 94 -7.20 6.53 -3.66
N LEU A 95 -6.37 6.21 -2.67
CA LEU A 95 -6.30 6.92 -1.39
C LEU A 95 -5.86 8.39 -1.57
N ASN A 96 -4.86 8.62 -2.42
CA ASN A 96 -4.34 9.98 -2.66
C ASN A 96 -5.26 10.84 -3.54
N GLN A 97 -6.05 10.24 -4.43
CA GLN A 97 -7.03 10.97 -5.26
C GLN A 97 -8.22 11.49 -4.48
N THR A 98 -8.59 10.86 -3.36
CA THR A 98 -9.71 11.32 -2.51
C THR A 98 -9.47 12.66 -1.81
N GLY A 99 -8.29 13.29 -1.97
CA GLY A 99 -8.02 14.64 -1.45
C GLY A 99 -8.03 14.77 0.07
N GLN A 100 -8.17 13.65 0.80
CA GLN A 100 -8.20 13.62 2.25
C GLN A 100 -6.81 13.51 2.90
N GLY A 101 -5.74 13.34 2.10
CA GLY A 101 -4.37 13.33 2.61
C GLY A 101 -4.07 12.21 3.62
N VAL A 102 -4.86 11.13 3.59
CA VAL A 102 -4.76 10.04 4.55
C VAL A 102 -3.46 9.25 4.35
N LEU A 103 -2.53 9.39 5.27
CA LEU A 103 -1.33 8.54 5.35
C LEU A 103 -1.60 7.34 6.28
N PRO A 104 -0.98 6.17 6.01
CA PRO A 104 -0.99 5.04 6.94
C PRO A 104 -0.32 5.45 8.25
N GLY A 105 -1.08 5.44 9.34
CA GLY A 105 -0.68 5.96 10.66
C GLY A 105 -1.51 7.12 11.18
N ASP A 106 -2.21 7.86 10.31
CA ASP A 106 -3.07 8.97 10.73
C ASP A 106 -4.32 8.50 11.50
N GLY A 107 -4.70 7.23 11.36
CA GLY A 107 -5.76 6.62 12.17
C GLY A 107 -5.45 6.61 13.68
N ALA A 108 -4.17 6.69 14.09
CA ALA A 108 -3.78 6.70 15.49
C ALA A 108 -3.63 8.12 16.08
N ALA A 109 -3.17 9.10 15.30
CA ALA A 109 -2.96 10.46 15.78
C ALA A 109 -4.28 11.25 15.96
N ASN A 110 -5.34 10.84 15.27
CA ASN A 110 -6.66 11.49 15.35
C ASN A 110 -7.54 10.88 16.46
N ALA A 111 -7.08 9.79 17.09
CA ALA A 111 -7.88 8.98 18.02
C ALA A 111 -7.72 9.37 19.50
N ILE A 112 -6.84 10.34 19.84
CA ILE A 112 -6.74 10.87 21.21
C ILE A 112 -7.67 12.09 21.34
N GLY A 113 -8.95 11.84 21.07
CA GLY A 113 -10.01 12.84 21.13
C GLY A 113 -11.36 12.21 21.41
N ILE A 114 -11.41 10.99 21.97
CA ILE A 114 -12.65 10.43 22.49
C ILE A 114 -12.59 10.56 24.01
N VAL A 115 -13.11 11.69 24.47
CA VAL A 115 -13.61 11.85 25.83
C VAL A 115 -14.55 10.66 26.10
N TYR A 116 -14.27 9.95 27.19
CA TYR A 116 -15.02 8.84 27.77
C TYR A 116 -16.51 9.15 27.97
N PHE A 117 -17.31 9.18 26.90
CA PHE A 117 -18.75 9.31 27.04
C PHE A 117 -19.48 8.28 26.20
N THR A 118 -19.82 7.20 26.90
CA THR A 118 -20.97 6.32 26.68
C THR A 118 -20.94 5.48 25.40
N PHE A 119 -20.30 4.31 25.47
CA PHE A 119 -20.73 2.95 25.07
C PHE A 119 -21.58 2.71 23.79
N TYR A 120 -21.86 3.71 22.96
CA TYR A 120 -22.81 3.64 21.84
C TYR A 120 -22.57 4.71 20.75
N LEU A 121 -21.32 5.17 20.59
CA LEU A 121 -20.94 6.01 19.46
C LEU A 121 -20.29 5.15 18.38
N VAL A 122 -21.19 4.55 17.60
CA VAL A 122 -21.13 4.34 16.15
C VAL A 122 -19.75 4.01 15.55
N TYR A 123 -19.71 2.88 14.85
CA TYR A 123 -18.86 2.54 13.70
C TYR A 123 -18.89 3.65 12.61
N LEU A 124 -18.56 4.88 12.97
CA LEU A 124 -18.56 6.07 12.12
C LEU A 124 -17.12 6.51 12.00
N THR A 125 -16.40 5.81 11.15
CA THR A 125 -15.53 6.39 10.14
C THR A 125 -15.13 5.24 9.24
N ASP A 126 -15.83 5.06 8.12
CA ASP A 126 -15.35 4.31 6.96
C ASP A 126 -14.06 5.00 6.47
N TYR A 127 -12.96 4.75 7.14
CA TYR A 127 -11.68 5.31 6.75
C TYR A 127 -11.27 4.59 5.47
N PRO A 128 -10.89 5.32 4.41
CA PRO A 128 -10.64 4.69 3.12
C PRO A 128 -9.50 3.66 3.19
N ILE A 129 -8.65 3.70 4.23
CA ILE A 129 -7.64 2.67 4.52
C ILE A 129 -8.24 1.33 4.98
N GLU A 130 -9.29 1.32 5.79
CA GLU A 130 -9.84 0.07 6.35
C GLU A 130 -10.49 -0.78 5.25
N LEU A 131 -11.15 -0.12 4.30
CA LEU A 131 -11.67 -0.76 3.10
C LEU A 131 -10.53 -1.31 2.22
N VAL A 132 -9.44 -0.55 2.08
CA VAL A 132 -8.26 -1.00 1.35
C VAL A 132 -7.62 -2.21 2.04
N CYS A 133 -7.48 -2.22 3.37
CA CYS A 133 -6.94 -3.36 4.11
C CYS A 133 -7.89 -4.57 4.07
N LYS A 134 -9.20 -4.36 3.90
CA LYS A 134 -10.14 -5.47 3.67
C LYS A 134 -10.00 -6.09 2.27
N GLU A 135 -9.79 -5.27 1.24
CA GLU A 135 -9.61 -5.73 -0.15
C GLU A 135 -8.18 -6.22 -0.45
N PHE A 136 -7.19 -5.66 0.24
CA PHE A 136 -5.77 -5.90 0.06
C PHE A 136 -5.06 -5.88 1.42
N PRO A 137 -5.13 -6.99 2.19
CA PRO A 137 -4.65 -7.07 3.57
C PRO A 137 -3.17 -6.73 3.77
N TRP A 138 -2.36 -6.91 2.74
CA TRP A 138 -0.92 -6.66 2.76
C TRP A 138 -0.55 -5.18 2.59
N TYR A 139 -1.54 -4.28 2.51
CA TYR A 139 -1.30 -2.87 2.21
C TYR A 139 -0.30 -2.21 3.17
N ASP A 140 -0.49 -2.36 4.48
CA ASP A 140 0.33 -1.67 5.49
C ASP A 140 1.78 -2.18 5.51
N ASP A 141 1.99 -3.49 5.40
CA ASP A 141 3.32 -4.09 5.36
C ASP A 141 4.07 -3.69 4.09
N LEU A 142 3.38 -3.75 2.94
CA LEU A 142 3.94 -3.31 1.66
C LEU A 142 4.17 -1.81 1.62
N PHE A 143 3.32 -1.02 2.29
CA PHE A 143 3.53 0.40 2.48
C PHE A 143 4.83 0.67 3.23
N ARG A 144 5.11 -0.04 4.33
CA ARG A 144 6.38 0.11 5.07
C ARG A 144 7.62 -0.16 4.21
N ILE A 145 7.53 -1.11 3.28
CA ILE A 145 8.65 -1.47 2.39
C ILE A 145 8.80 -0.49 1.23
N TRP A 146 7.70 -0.03 0.64
CA TRP A 146 7.70 0.76 -0.60
C TRP A 146 7.52 2.27 -0.40
N ASN A 147 7.09 2.70 0.78
CA ASN A 147 7.02 4.12 1.13
C ASN A 147 8.43 4.72 1.14
N GLY A 148 8.62 5.80 0.38
CA GLY A 148 9.92 6.44 0.19
C GLY A 148 10.69 5.99 -1.05
N ILE A 149 10.24 4.95 -1.77
CA ILE A 149 10.79 4.62 -3.09
C ILE A 149 10.07 5.48 -4.14
N PRO A 150 10.77 6.39 -4.86
CA PRO A 150 10.13 7.28 -5.83
C PRO A 150 9.36 6.53 -6.92
N ASN A 151 9.83 5.35 -7.32
CA ASN A 151 9.18 4.50 -8.32
C ASN A 151 7.84 3.91 -7.88
N PHE A 152 7.46 4.05 -6.60
CA PHE A 152 6.20 3.57 -6.03
C PHE A 152 5.32 4.72 -5.53
N THR A 153 5.92 5.89 -5.25
CA THR A 153 5.28 7.04 -4.59
C THR A 153 5.41 8.35 -5.38
N ALA A 154 5.78 8.29 -6.67
CA ALA A 154 6.15 9.43 -7.49
C ALA A 154 5.19 10.64 -7.40
N LYS A 155 5.80 11.84 -7.43
CA LYS A 155 5.30 13.15 -7.01
C LYS A 155 3.79 13.33 -7.11
N ILE A 156 3.18 13.37 -5.93
CA ILE A 156 1.81 13.82 -5.73
C ILE A 156 1.76 15.32 -6.03
N THR A 157 1.00 15.71 -7.04
CA THR A 157 0.49 17.08 -7.17
C THR A 157 -0.62 17.23 -6.13
N THR A 158 -0.27 17.39 -4.85
CA THR A 158 -1.28 17.74 -3.85
C THR A 158 -1.72 19.16 -4.16
N SER A 159 -3.02 19.37 -4.41
CA SER A 159 -3.61 20.68 -4.15
C SER A 159 -3.49 20.92 -2.65
N GLN A 160 -2.93 22.06 -2.25
CA GLN A 160 -2.69 22.43 -0.85
C GLN A 160 -3.86 22.02 0.07
N PRO A 161 -3.58 21.49 1.27
CA PRO A 161 -4.60 21.27 2.30
C PRO A 161 -5.44 22.54 2.48
N GLY A 162 -6.77 22.42 2.35
CA GLY A 162 -7.70 23.55 2.43
C GLY A 162 -8.22 24.09 1.09
N LYS A 163 -7.72 23.63 -0.06
CA LYS A 163 -8.31 23.94 -1.38
C LYS A 163 -9.20 22.79 -1.87
N SER A 164 -10.26 22.49 -1.13
CA SER A 164 -11.35 21.65 -1.63
C SER A 164 -11.99 22.34 -2.83
N CYS A 165 -11.76 21.81 -4.04
CA CYS A 165 -12.44 22.29 -5.25
C CYS A 165 -13.96 22.05 -5.19
N GLY A 166 -14.42 21.08 -4.36
CA GLY A 166 -15.84 20.79 -4.14
C GLY A 166 -16.58 21.85 -3.33
N ALA A 167 -15.92 22.49 -2.36
CA ALA A 167 -16.54 23.52 -1.52
C ALA A 167 -16.84 24.82 -2.30
N ASN A 168 -16.01 25.14 -3.30
CA ASN A 168 -16.23 26.32 -4.14
C ASN A 168 -17.41 26.15 -5.11
N HIS A 169 -17.75 24.92 -5.50
CA HIS A 169 -18.90 24.66 -6.37
C HIS A 169 -20.24 24.92 -5.67
N LEU A 170 -20.36 24.60 -4.37
CA LEU A 170 -21.59 24.85 -3.61
C LEU A 170 -21.84 26.34 -3.32
N LYS A 171 -20.76 27.13 -3.19
CA LYS A 171 -20.83 28.59 -2.97
C LYS A 171 -21.32 29.34 -4.21
N LEU A 172 -21.03 28.84 -5.42
CA LEU A 172 -21.50 29.43 -6.66
C LEU A 172 -23.02 29.23 -6.85
N ILE A 173 -23.53 28.04 -6.50
CA ILE A 173 -24.95 27.69 -6.66
C ILE A 173 -25.84 28.47 -5.66
N THR A 174 -25.33 28.75 -4.45
CA THR A 174 -26.07 29.50 -3.43
C THR A 174 -26.10 31.00 -3.68
N THR A 175 -25.10 31.56 -4.35
CA THR A 175 -25.05 33.01 -4.65
C THR A 175 -26.05 33.41 -5.74
N HIS A 176 -26.36 32.53 -6.70
CA HIS A 176 -27.34 32.80 -7.77
C HIS A 176 -28.81 32.70 -7.34
N ARG A 177 -29.13 32.18 -6.14
CA ARG A 177 -30.52 32.09 -5.63
C ARG A 177 -30.98 33.28 -4.79
N LYS A 178 -30.14 34.28 -4.56
CA LYS A 178 -30.42 35.40 -3.63
C LYS A 178 -30.51 36.78 -4.30
N ALA A 179 -30.88 36.85 -5.57
CA ALA A 179 -31.28 38.10 -6.21
C ALA A 179 -32.81 38.24 -6.13
N THR A 180 -33.30 38.97 -5.14
CA THR A 180 -34.69 39.44 -5.05
C THR A 180 -34.89 40.60 -6.04
N PRO A 181 -35.99 40.67 -6.81
CA PRO A 181 -36.27 41.83 -7.66
C PRO A 181 -36.55 43.08 -6.81
N PRO A 182 -36.24 44.30 -7.31
CA PRO A 182 -36.57 45.54 -6.60
C PRO A 182 -38.08 45.76 -6.50
N PRO A 183 -38.57 46.55 -5.53
CA PRO A 183 -39.99 46.82 -5.38
C PRO A 183 -40.46 47.79 -6.46
N ASP A 184 -41.54 47.42 -7.15
CA ASP A 184 -42.24 48.31 -8.08
C ASP A 184 -42.91 49.45 -7.27
N GLU A 185 -42.66 50.68 -7.72
CA GLU A 185 -43.23 51.94 -7.22
C GLU A 185 -44.59 52.25 -7.88
#